data_AF-A0A2R7SPX3-F1
#
_entry.id   AF-A0A2R7SPX3-F1
#
_cell.length_a   1.000
_cell.length_b   1.000
_cell.length_c   1.000
_cell.angle_alpha   90.00
_cell.angle_beta   90.00
_cell.angle_gamma   90.00
#
_symmetry.space_group_name_H-M   'P 1'
#
loop_
_entity.id
_entity.type
_entity.pdbx_description
1 polymer ?
#
loop_
_entity_poly.entity_id
_entity_poly.type
_entity_poly.pdbx_seq_one_letter_code
_entity_poly.pdbx_strand_id
1 'polypeptide(L)' 'VRVVPSPELSLAQWQQLLQAEGLQVSGGPNRVGAYALSSLTPTRDVPALVQRLRAHPELRLVEPLQETP' A
#
# COMPACT_ATOMS: atom_id res chain seq x y z
N VAL A 1 1.27 5.71 -2.23
CA VAL A 1 0.75 5.44 -0.85
C VAL A 1 1.85 4.77 -0.04
N ARG A 2 1.85 4.87 1.30
CA ARG A 2 2.75 4.13 2.18
C ARG A 2 1.96 3.18 3.05
N VAL A 3 2.41 1.93 3.17
CA VAL A 3 1.74 0.92 3.99
C VAL A 3 2.71 0.16 4.88
N VAL A 4 2.22 -0.33 6.02
CA VAL A 4 2.93 -1.29 6.87
C VAL A 4 2.12 -2.59 6.90
N PRO A 5 2.59 -3.66 6.24
CA PRO A 5 1.96 -4.98 6.35
C PRO A 5 1.97 -5.51 7.78
N SER A 6 0.96 -6.29 8.14
CA SER A 6 1.01 -7.17 9.31
C SER A 6 2.13 -8.21 9.12
N PRO A 7 2.85 -8.60 10.19
CA PRO A 7 3.89 -9.62 10.10
C PRO A 7 3.32 -11.01 9.79
N GLU A 8 2.02 -11.23 10.01
CA GLU A 8 1.30 -12.45 9.66
C GLU A 8 0.91 -12.51 8.17
N LEU A 9 0.99 -11.39 7.43
CA LEU A 9 0.66 -11.36 6.00
C LEU A 9 1.71 -12.13 5.20
N SER A 10 1.28 -13.22 4.55
CA SER A 10 2.18 -13.97 3.67
C SER A 10 2.53 -13.20 2.41
N LEU A 11 3.68 -13.51 1.81
CA LEU A 11 4.12 -12.91 0.55
C LEU A 11 3.10 -13.14 -0.59
N ALA A 12 2.45 -14.29 -0.61
CA ALA A 12 1.44 -14.61 -1.62
C ALA A 12 0.19 -13.73 -1.46
N GLN A 13 -0.34 -13.60 -0.24
CA GLN A 13 -1.47 -12.70 0.04
C GLN A 13 -1.10 -11.25 -0.24
N TRP A 14 0.13 -10.84 0.08
CA TRP A 14 0.64 -9.52 -0.25
C TRP A 14 0.65 -9.27 -1.77
N GLN A 15 1.16 -10.21 -2.56
CA GLN A 15 1.11 -10.10 -4.03
C GLN A 15 -0.32 -10.05 -4.56
N GLN A 16 -1.23 -10.85 -4.01
CA GLN A 16 -2.64 -10.83 -4.41
C GLN A 16 -3.31 -9.48 -4.11
N LEU A 17 -3.05 -8.89 -2.94
CA LEU A 17 -3.55 -7.56 -2.59
C LEU A 17 -3.03 -6.50 -3.55
N LEU A 18 -1.72 -6.51 -3.85
CA LEU A 18 -1.12 -5.58 -4.80
C LEU A 18 -1.72 -5.72 -6.19
N GLN A 19 -1.91 -6.94 -6.68
CA GLN A 19 -2.54 -7.18 -7.98
C GLN A 19 -4.00 -6.74 -8.02
N ALA A 20 -4.78 -7.03 -6.98
CA ALA A 20 -6.20 -6.65 -6.89
C ALA A 20 -6.39 -5.14 -6.91
N GLU A 21 -5.52 -4.39 -6.24
CA GLU A 21 -5.57 -2.91 -6.21
C GLU A 21 -4.77 -2.26 -7.36
N GLY A 22 -4.15 -3.05 -8.24
CA GLY A 22 -3.33 -2.53 -9.35
C GLY A 22 -2.11 -1.73 -8.87
N LEU A 23 -1.48 -2.17 -7.79
CA LEU A 23 -0.34 -1.51 -7.15
C LEU A 23 0.95 -2.29 -7.36
N GLN A 24 2.08 -1.58 -7.26
CA GLN A 24 3.41 -2.16 -7.17
C GLN A 24 4.20 -1.53 -6.03
N VAL A 25 5.13 -2.29 -5.47
CA VAL A 25 6.12 -1.74 -4.53
C VAL A 25 7.09 -0.85 -5.31
N SER A 26 7.18 0.41 -4.92
CA SER A 26 8.14 1.38 -5.46
C SER A 26 9.30 1.65 -4.51
N GLY A 27 9.22 1.20 -3.26
CA GLY A 27 10.33 1.26 -2.31
C GLY A 27 10.05 0.60 -0.96
N GLY A 28 11.10 0.44 -0.17
CA GLY A 28 11.05 -0.17 1.17
C GLY A 28 11.54 -1.64 1.21
N PRO A 29 11.42 -2.31 2.36
CA PRO A 29 10.94 -1.76 3.62
C PRO A 29 11.91 -0.74 4.21
N ASN A 30 11.40 0.34 4.80
CA ASN A 30 12.23 1.24 5.61
C ASN A 30 12.45 0.65 7.02
N ARG A 31 13.16 1.37 7.89
CA ARG A 31 13.50 0.92 9.27
C ARG A 31 12.28 0.58 10.14
N VAL A 32 11.08 1.03 9.78
CA VAL A 32 9.84 0.74 10.50
C VAL A 32 8.94 -0.27 9.77
N GLY A 33 9.45 -0.93 8.73
CA GLY A 33 8.72 -1.94 7.96
C GLY A 33 7.70 -1.37 6.97
N ALA A 34 7.79 -0.08 6.64
CA ALA A 34 6.88 0.54 5.69
C ALA A 34 7.36 0.40 4.24
N TYR A 35 6.43 0.08 3.35
CA TYR A 35 6.61 0.02 1.91
C TYR A 35 5.96 1.22 1.24
N ALA A 36 6.63 1.79 0.25
CA ALA A 36 6.04 2.74 -0.68
C ALA A 36 5.42 1.97 -1.84
N LEU A 37 4.17 2.28 -2.16
CA LEU A 37 3.44 1.73 -3.28
C LEU A 37 3.12 2.82 -4.30
N SER A 38 3.29 2.46 -5.56
CA SER A 38 2.85 3.25 -6.71
C SER A 38 1.75 2.48 -7.45
N SER A 39 0.81 3.20 -8.04
CA SER A 39 -0.19 2.58 -8.88
C SER A 39 0.39 2.23 -10.24
N LEU A 40 0.01 1.06 -10.77
CA LEU A 40 0.31 0.62 -12.13
C LEU A 40 -0.50 1.38 -13.18
N THR A 41 -1.60 2.00 -12.75
CA THR A 41 -2.47 2.82 -13.60
C THR A 41 -2.63 4.23 -13.03
N PRO A 42 -2.97 5.25 -13.83
CA PRO A 42 -3.23 6.59 -13.30
C PRO A 42 -4.41 6.55 -12.30
N THR A 43 -4.13 6.60 -11.01
CA THR A 43 -5.17 6.66 -9.97
C THR A 43 -5.67 8.09 -9.86
N ARG A 44 -6.91 8.35 -10.26
CA ARG A 44 -7.51 9.70 -10.13
C ARG A 44 -7.96 10.05 -8.71
N ASP A 45 -8.07 9.06 -7.83
CA ASP A 45 -8.60 9.23 -6.47
C ASP A 45 -7.74 8.49 -5.43
N VAL A 46 -6.65 9.14 -5.00
CA VAL A 46 -5.77 8.65 -3.94
C VAL A 46 -6.50 8.51 -2.60
N PRO A 47 -7.38 9.43 -2.17
CA PRO A 47 -8.20 9.24 -0.97
C PRO A 47 -9.04 7.95 -0.98
N ALA A 48 -9.72 7.65 -2.08
CA ALA A 48 -10.51 6.41 -2.18
C ALA A 48 -9.62 5.15 -2.13
N LEU A 49 -8.45 5.18 -2.77
CA LEU A 49 -7.47 4.09 -2.66
C LEU A 49 -7.00 3.89 -1.21
N VAL A 50 -6.68 4.98 -0.50
CA VAL A 50 -6.29 4.92 0.92
C VAL A 50 -7.40 4.29 1.76
N GLN A 51 -8.66 4.66 1.52
CA GLN A 51 -9.78 4.09 2.28
C GLN A 51 -10.00 2.60 2.00
N ARG A 52 -9.87 2.15 0.74
CA ARG A 52 -9.94 0.72 0.41
C ARG A 52 -8.82 -0.06 1.10
N LEU A 53 -7.59 0.43 1.02
CA LEU A 53 -6.45 -0.19 1.68
C LEU A 53 -6.63 -0.26 3.20
N ARG A 54 -7.22 0.77 3.84
CA ARG A 54 -7.53 0.74 5.29
C ARG A 54 -8.57 -0.30 5.68
N ALA A 55 -9.39 -0.76 4.74
CA ALA A 55 -10.35 -1.83 5.00
C ALA A 55 -9.70 -3.22 5.05
N HIS A 56 -8.43 -3.35 4.63
CA HIS A 56 -7.68 -4.60 4.72
C HIS A 56 -7.11 -4.79 6.13
N PRO A 57 -7.58 -5.80 6.90
CA PRO A 57 -7.08 -6.03 8.26
C PRO A 57 -5.61 -6.46 8.28
N GLU A 58 -5.06 -6.91 7.14
CA GLU A 58 -3.66 -7.29 7.02
C GLU A 58 -2.71 -6.10 6.87
N LEU A 59 -3.23 -4.86 6.81
CA LEU A 59 -2.43 -3.64 6.78
C LEU A 59 -2.53 -2.92 8.13
N ARG A 60 -1.40 -2.82 8.84
CA ARG A 60 -1.31 -2.14 10.13
C ARG A 60 -1.36 -0.62 10.01
N LEU A 61 -0.91 -0.09 8.88
CA LEU A 61 -0.90 1.35 8.60
C LEU A 61 -1.04 1.59 7.10
N VAL A 62 -1.81 2.61 6.74
CA VAL A 62 -1.99 3.10 5.37
C VAL A 62 -2.06 4.63 5.40
N GLU A 63 -1.10 5.26 4.74
CA GLU A 63 -0.97 6.71 4.66
C GLU A 63 -0.79 7.16 3.20
N PRO A 64 -1.44 8.25 2.78
CA PRO A 64 -1.10 8.88 1.51
C PRO A 64 0.37 9.33 1.56
N LEU A 65 1.10 9.12 0.46
CA LEU A 65 2.38 9.83 0.29
C LEU A 65 1.99 11.26 -0.05
N GLN A 66 2.19 12.20 0.88
CA GLN A 66 2.04 13.61 0.56
C GLN A 66 3.08 13.93 -0.51
N GLU A 67 2.63 14.24 -1.72
CA GLU A 67 3.42 15.05 -2.63
C GLU A 67 3.35 16.46 -2.05
N THR A 68 4.36 16.84 -1.26
CA THR A 68 4.57 18.25 -0.96
C THR A 68 4.74 18.98 -2.30
N PRO A 69 3.94 20.02 -2.59
CA PRO A 69 4.04 20.79 -3.84
C PRO A 69 5.43 21.35 -4.10
#